data_AF-A0A0S4KVU2-F1
#
_entry.id   AF-A0A0S4KVU2-F1
#
_cell.length_a   1.000
_cell.length_b   1.000
_cell.length_c   1.000
_cell.angle_alpha   90.00
_cell.angle_beta   90.00
_cell.angle_gamma   90.00
#
_symmetry.space_group_name_H-M   'P 1'
#
loop_
_entity.id
_entity.type
_entity.pdbx_description
1 polymer ?
#
loop_
_entity_poly.entity_id
_entity_poly.type
_entity_poly.pdbx_seq_one_letter_code
_entity_poly.pdbx_strand_id
1 'polypeptide(L)'
;MIRKNGCKVLMLGAVALFAAMPALTGVAMAGNKHVEEAVEHAKGAGSHGKEGHADACTQHAEEALKHAQAAGMKNPHLDEGVKHLKEAVQHGKAGHADACMDHAQGAVTHLAEVK
;
A
#
# COMPACT_ATOMS: atom_id res chain seq x y z
N MET A 1 38.14 -4.76 40.09
CA MET A 1 37.99 -3.29 39.97
C MET A 1 38.78 -2.82 38.75
N ILE A 2 38.38 -1.67 38.18
CA ILE A 2 38.87 -1.00 36.94
C ILE A 2 38.26 -1.66 35.67
N ARG A 3 37.43 -1.00 34.83
CA ARG A 3 37.69 0.25 34.09
C ARG A 3 36.42 1.06 33.78
N LYS A 4 36.56 2.38 33.96
CA LYS A 4 35.79 3.46 33.33
C LYS A 4 35.88 3.33 31.80
N ASN A 5 34.89 3.86 31.08
CA ASN A 5 35.08 4.86 30.00
C ASN A 5 33.73 5.20 29.35
N GLY A 6 33.25 6.41 29.61
CA GLY A 6 32.37 7.07 28.65
C GLY A 6 33.21 7.60 27.50
N CYS A 7 32.62 7.70 26.32
CA CYS A 7 32.81 8.84 25.43
C CYS A 7 31.75 8.76 24.34
N LYS A 8 30.90 9.78 24.29
CA LYS A 8 30.00 10.05 23.18
C LYS A 8 30.88 10.39 21.98
N VAL A 9 30.86 9.56 20.94
CA VAL A 9 31.46 9.90 19.65
C VAL A 9 30.34 10.13 18.66
N LEU A 10 30.07 11.43 18.47
CA LEU A 10 29.39 12.00 17.32
C LEU A 10 30.26 11.71 16.09
N MET A 11 29.73 11.06 15.06
CA MET A 11 30.31 11.12 13.72
C MET A 11 29.22 11.25 12.67
N LEU A 12 29.25 12.42 12.03
CA LEU A 12 28.66 12.70 10.74
C LEU A 12 29.18 11.69 9.69
N GLY A 13 28.26 11.13 8.91
CA GLY A 13 28.56 10.44 7.66
C GLY A 13 27.61 10.94 6.59
N ALA A 14 28.09 11.86 5.75
CA ALA A 14 27.39 12.35 4.58
C ALA A 14 27.10 11.18 3.62
N VAL A 15 25.83 10.89 3.38
CA VAL A 15 25.41 9.90 2.37
C VAL A 15 24.94 10.64 1.12
N ALA A 16 25.80 10.56 0.12
CA ALA A 16 25.54 10.49 -1.31
C ALA A 16 24.46 11.41 -1.91
N LEU A 17 24.96 12.47 -2.54
CA LEU A 17 24.53 13.01 -3.83
C LEU A 17 23.56 12.08 -4.61
N PHE A 18 22.26 12.33 -4.49
CA PHE A 18 21.27 11.68 -5.35
C PHE A 18 21.38 12.34 -6.73
N ALA A 19 21.92 11.57 -7.66
CA ALA A 19 22.06 11.91 -9.06
C ALA A 19 20.75 12.44 -9.63
N ALA A 20 20.88 13.47 -10.47
CA ALA A 20 19.82 14.01 -11.30
C ALA A 20 19.08 12.87 -12.02
N MET A 21 17.87 12.57 -11.56
CA MET A 21 16.94 11.73 -12.29
C MET A 21 16.39 12.59 -13.43
N PRO A 22 16.61 12.24 -14.71
CA PRO A 22 16.01 12.98 -15.81
C PRO A 22 14.50 12.91 -15.64
N ALA A 23 13.85 14.07 -15.69
CA ALA A 23 12.40 14.18 -15.76
C ALA A 23 11.94 13.37 -16.97
N LEU A 24 11.53 12.13 -16.72
CA LEU A 24 10.77 11.34 -17.66
C LEU A 24 9.49 12.12 -17.89
N THR A 25 9.42 12.79 -19.04
CA THR A 25 8.19 13.35 -19.60
C THR A 25 7.21 12.20 -19.79
N GLY A 26 6.50 11.87 -18.71
CA GLY A 26 5.41 10.93 -18.72
C GLY A 26 4.29 11.56 -19.53
N VAL A 27 3.96 10.95 -20.66
CA VAL A 27 2.64 11.09 -21.25
C VAL A 27 1.68 10.70 -20.14
N ALA A 28 0.94 11.67 -19.61
CA ALA A 28 -0.16 11.41 -18.71
C ALA A 28 -1.23 10.67 -19.52
N MET A 29 -1.12 9.34 -19.57
CA MET A 29 -2.29 8.50 -19.69
C MET A 29 -3.16 8.93 -18.51
N ALA A 30 -4.27 9.62 -18.78
CA ALA A 30 -5.17 10.08 -17.73
C ALA A 30 -5.86 8.86 -17.10
N GLY A 31 -5.10 8.12 -16.29
CA GLY A 31 -5.59 7.07 -15.43
C GLY A 31 -6.52 7.68 -14.40
N ASN A 32 -7.49 6.89 -13.98
CA ASN A 32 -8.38 7.32 -12.94
C ASN A 32 -7.60 7.41 -11.62
N LYS A 33 -7.33 8.63 -11.14
CA LYS A 33 -6.55 8.85 -9.90
C LYS A 33 -7.09 8.03 -8.72
N HIS A 34 -8.40 7.84 -8.64
CA HIS A 34 -8.99 7.02 -7.59
C HIS A 34 -8.60 5.54 -7.72
N VAL A 35 -8.47 5.01 -8.94
CA VAL A 35 -7.99 3.63 -9.15
C VAL A 35 -6.52 3.52 -8.76
N GLU A 36 -5.67 4.48 -9.13
CA GLU A 36 -4.25 4.48 -8.74
C GLU A 36 -4.09 4.48 -7.21
N GLU A 37 -4.79 5.37 -6.52
CA GLU A 37 -4.76 5.44 -5.05
C GLU A 37 -5.32 4.15 -4.43
N ALA A 38 -6.35 3.54 -5.03
CA ALA A 38 -6.88 2.27 -4.56
C ALA A 38 -5.85 1.13 -4.67
N VAL A 39 -5.09 1.09 -5.76
CA VAL A 39 -3.99 0.13 -5.96
C VAL A 39 -2.90 0.34 -4.90
N GLU A 40 -2.48 1.58 -4.67
CA GLU A 40 -1.41 1.88 -3.71
C GLU A 40 -1.80 1.53 -2.28
N HIS A 41 -3.02 1.90 -1.86
CA HIS A 41 -3.54 1.48 -0.57
C HIS A 41 -3.69 -0.04 -0.45
N ALA A 42 -4.17 -0.73 -1.50
CA ALA A 42 -4.28 -2.19 -1.48
C ALA A 42 -2.90 -2.88 -1.37
N LYS A 43 -1.85 -2.35 -2.01
CA LYS A 43 -0.46 -2.83 -1.81
C LYS A 43 0.04 -2.60 -0.38
N GLY A 44 -0.32 -1.46 0.21
CA GLY A 44 -0.04 -1.16 1.63
C GLY A 44 -0.72 -2.18 2.55
N ALA A 45 -1.98 -2.52 2.28
CA ALA A 45 -2.71 -3.55 3.02
C ALA A 45 -2.02 -4.91 2.90
N GLY A 46 -1.65 -5.33 1.68
CA GLY A 46 -0.89 -6.57 1.47
C GLY A 46 0.45 -6.60 2.21
N SER A 47 1.17 -5.48 2.23
CA SER A 47 2.46 -5.36 2.94
C SER A 47 2.28 -5.52 4.45
N HIS A 48 1.32 -4.82 5.06
CA HIS A 48 1.07 -4.91 6.48
C HIS A 48 0.43 -6.24 6.91
N GLY A 49 -0.45 -6.81 6.08
CA GLY A 49 -1.00 -8.15 6.33
C GLY A 49 0.10 -9.21 6.37
N LYS A 50 1.11 -9.12 5.50
CA LYS A 50 2.31 -9.99 5.51
C LYS A 50 3.13 -9.88 6.80
N GLU A 51 3.11 -8.72 7.45
CA GLU A 51 3.77 -8.48 8.75
C GLU A 51 2.92 -8.96 9.94
N GLY A 52 1.71 -9.48 9.70
CA GLY A 52 0.77 -9.84 10.75
C GLY A 52 0.01 -8.65 11.34
N HIS A 53 0.16 -7.45 10.78
CA HIS A 53 -0.46 -6.22 11.26
C HIS A 53 -1.91 -6.09 10.75
N ALA A 54 -2.84 -6.87 11.31
CA ALA A 54 -4.24 -6.90 10.88
C ALA A 54 -4.93 -5.52 10.90
N ASP A 55 -4.66 -4.69 11.92
CA ASP A 55 -5.23 -3.34 12.03
C ASP A 55 -4.76 -2.44 10.89
N ALA A 56 -3.45 -2.39 10.63
CA ALA A 56 -2.89 -1.58 9.55
C ALA A 56 -3.31 -2.11 8.17
N CYS A 57 -3.40 -3.44 8.00
CA CYS A 57 -3.97 -4.04 6.80
C CYS A 57 -5.41 -3.56 6.56
N THR A 58 -6.24 -3.56 7.61
CA THR A 58 -7.62 -3.07 7.56
C THR A 58 -7.70 -1.61 7.17
N GLN A 59 -6.90 -0.75 7.80
CA GLN A 59 -6.91 0.69 7.51
C GLN A 59 -6.59 0.97 6.05
N HIS A 60 -5.55 0.33 5.51
CA HIS A 60 -5.20 0.46 4.11
C HIS A 60 -6.28 -0.12 3.18
N ALA A 61 -6.88 -1.27 3.53
CA ALA A 61 -7.96 -1.86 2.74
C ALA A 61 -9.23 -0.98 2.71
N GLU A 62 -9.55 -0.29 3.81
CA GLU A 62 -10.66 0.67 3.88
C GLU A 62 -10.41 1.90 3.01
N GLU A 63 -9.20 2.47 3.03
CA GLU A 63 -8.85 3.59 2.14
C GLU A 63 -8.87 3.15 0.67
N ALA A 64 -8.32 1.98 0.35
CA ALA A 64 -8.41 1.41 -0.99
C ALA A 64 -9.86 1.26 -1.45
N LEU A 65 -10.75 0.79 -0.56
CA LEU A 65 -12.17 0.61 -0.87
C LEU A 65 -12.87 1.93 -1.15
N LYS A 66 -12.61 2.97 -0.35
CA LYS A 66 -13.14 4.32 -0.56
C LYS A 66 -12.74 4.85 -1.93
N HIS A 67 -11.47 4.73 -2.28
CA HIS A 67 -10.94 5.16 -3.56
C HIS A 67 -11.54 4.34 -4.73
N ALA A 68 -11.57 3.02 -4.64
CA ALA A 68 -12.16 2.18 -5.69
C ALA A 68 -13.65 2.50 -5.94
N GLN A 69 -14.42 2.77 -4.89
CA GLN A 69 -15.83 3.18 -5.02
C GLN A 69 -15.99 4.59 -5.60
N ALA A 70 -15.03 5.49 -5.32
CA ALA A 70 -15.03 6.85 -5.84
C ALA A 70 -14.55 6.96 -7.30
N ALA A 71 -14.03 5.88 -7.90
CA ALA A 71 -13.58 5.87 -9.29
C ALA A 71 -14.69 6.22 -10.30
N GLY A 72 -15.98 6.03 -9.95
CA GLY A 72 -17.09 6.56 -10.75
C GLY A 72 -17.21 5.97 -12.16
N MET A 73 -16.62 4.80 -12.40
CA MET A 73 -16.62 4.10 -13.68
C MET A 73 -17.19 2.69 -13.54
N LYS A 74 -17.71 2.12 -14.64
CA LYS A 74 -18.12 0.73 -14.71
C LYS A 74 -17.00 -0.08 -15.33
N ASN A 75 -16.39 -0.97 -14.56
CA ASN A 75 -15.36 -1.88 -15.04
C ASN A 75 -15.44 -3.18 -14.23
N PRO A 76 -15.50 -4.36 -14.87
CA PRO A 76 -15.58 -5.63 -14.15
C PRO A 76 -14.39 -5.88 -13.21
N HIS A 77 -13.19 -5.41 -13.57
CA HIS A 77 -12.04 -5.47 -12.69
C HIS A 77 -12.17 -4.53 -11.49
N LEU A 78 -12.77 -3.36 -11.67
CA LEU A 78 -13.05 -2.47 -10.54
C LEU A 78 -14.05 -3.13 -9.57
N ASP A 79 -15.10 -3.76 -10.10
CA ASP A 79 -16.11 -4.46 -9.29
C ASP A 79 -15.52 -5.65 -8.50
N GLU A 80 -14.68 -6.47 -9.15
CA GLU A 80 -13.97 -7.57 -8.46
C GLU A 80 -12.94 -7.05 -7.45
N GLY A 81 -12.21 -5.99 -7.78
CA GLY A 81 -11.31 -5.31 -6.84
C GLY A 81 -12.04 -4.82 -5.59
N VAL A 82 -13.22 -4.21 -5.76
CA VAL A 82 -14.09 -3.78 -4.65
C VAL A 82 -14.57 -4.96 -3.80
N LYS A 83 -14.92 -6.11 -4.40
CA LYS A 83 -15.31 -7.31 -3.65
C LYS A 83 -14.16 -7.81 -2.78
N HIS A 84 -12.98 -7.98 -3.37
CA HIS A 84 -11.78 -8.36 -2.64
C HIS A 84 -11.47 -7.40 -1.49
N LEU A 85 -11.53 -6.09 -1.73
CA LEU A 85 -11.30 -5.10 -0.66
C LEU A 85 -12.31 -5.20 0.49
N LYS A 86 -13.58 -5.49 0.22
CA LYS A 86 -14.57 -5.73 1.28
C LYS A 86 -14.22 -6.95 2.13
N GLU A 87 -13.78 -8.04 1.50
CA GLU A 87 -13.33 -9.23 2.23
C GLU A 87 -12.04 -8.95 3.02
N ALA A 88 -11.09 -8.20 2.46
CA ALA A 88 -9.89 -7.78 3.17
C ALA A 88 -10.23 -6.99 4.43
N VAL A 89 -11.16 -6.01 4.33
CA VAL A 89 -11.65 -5.24 5.48
C VAL A 89 -12.36 -6.14 6.50
N GLN A 90 -13.21 -7.07 6.05
CA GLN A 90 -13.92 -7.99 6.94
C GLN A 90 -12.96 -8.88 7.73
N HIS A 91 -11.99 -9.50 7.05
CA HIS A 91 -11.01 -10.38 7.67
C HIS A 91 -10.02 -9.59 8.55
N GLY A 92 -9.57 -8.43 8.09
CA GLY A 92 -8.71 -7.54 8.87
C GLY A 92 -9.36 -7.11 10.19
N LYS A 93 -10.64 -6.70 10.18
CA LYS A 93 -11.41 -6.38 11.39
C LYS A 93 -11.59 -7.55 12.34
N ALA A 94 -11.52 -8.78 11.84
CA ALA A 94 -11.54 -10.00 12.64
C ALA A 94 -10.15 -10.39 13.18
N GLY A 95 -9.10 -9.59 12.92
CA GLY A 95 -7.72 -9.89 13.31
C GLY A 95 -7.02 -10.89 12.40
N HIS A 96 -7.64 -11.29 11.28
CA HIS A 96 -7.08 -12.27 10.35
C HIS A 96 -6.14 -11.59 9.34
N ALA A 97 -4.92 -11.27 9.77
CA ALA A 97 -3.93 -10.55 8.95
C ALA A 97 -3.62 -11.25 7.61
N ASP A 98 -3.44 -12.58 7.64
CA ASP A 98 -3.13 -13.36 6.43
C ASP A 98 -4.27 -13.31 5.39
N ALA A 99 -5.51 -13.51 5.83
CA ALA A 99 -6.66 -13.41 4.93
C ALA A 99 -6.87 -11.97 4.43
N CYS A 100 -6.62 -10.96 5.27
CA CYS A 100 -6.62 -9.56 4.84
C CYS A 100 -5.58 -9.33 3.73
N MET A 101 -4.37 -9.87 3.87
CA MET A 101 -3.33 -9.82 2.83
C MET A 101 -3.79 -10.49 1.53
N ASP A 102 -4.30 -11.72 1.59
CA ASP A 102 -4.69 -12.49 0.41
C ASP A 102 -5.76 -11.74 -0.40
N HIS A 103 -6.80 -11.25 0.27
CA HIS A 103 -7.83 -10.47 -0.39
C HIS A 103 -7.30 -9.11 -0.89
N ALA A 104 -6.42 -8.43 -0.15
CA ALA A 104 -5.80 -7.18 -0.63
C ALA A 104 -4.95 -7.40 -1.89
N GLN A 105 -4.20 -8.49 -1.99
CA GLN A 105 -3.43 -8.86 -3.18
C GLN A 105 -4.32 -9.24 -4.36
N GLY A 106 -5.45 -9.92 -4.10
CA GLY A 106 -6.49 -10.15 -5.08
C GLY A 106 -7.06 -8.83 -5.63
N ALA A 107 -7.31 -7.86 -4.75
CA ALA A 107 -7.74 -6.53 -5.16
C ALA A 107 -6.70 -5.82 -6.05
N VAL A 108 -5.41 -5.84 -5.68
CA VAL A 108 -4.33 -5.26 -6.52
C VAL A 108 -4.33 -5.86 -7.92
N THR A 109 -4.46 -7.19 -8.02
CA THR A 109 -4.47 -7.91 -9.30
C THR A 109 -5.58 -7.42 -10.23
N HIS A 110 -6.78 -7.20 -9.69
CA HIS A 110 -7.87 -6.67 -10.49
C HIS A 110 -7.75 -5.17 -10.75
N LEU A 111 -7.48 -4.35 -9.73
CA LEU A 111 -7.45 -2.89 -9.87
C LEU A 111 -6.36 -2.40 -10.84
N ALA A 112 -5.23 -3.11 -10.95
CA ALA A 112 -4.17 -2.81 -11.91
C ALA A 112 -4.59 -2.98 -13.39
N GLU A 113 -5.66 -3.74 -13.66
CA GLU A 113 -6.19 -3.97 -15.00
C GLU A 113 -7.27 -2.94 -15.42
N VAL A 114 -7.62 -2.01 -14.52
CA VAL A 114 -8.58 -0.95 -14.80
C VAL A 114 -7.89 0.16 -15.60
N LYS A 115 -8.38 0.41 -16.82
CA LYS A 115 -7.85 1.38 -17.79
C LYS A 115 -8.77 2.56 -18.01
#